data_AF-R6E1S1-F1
#
_entry.id   AF-R6E1S1-F1
#
_cell.length_a   1.000
_cell.length_b   1.000
_cell.length_c   1.000
_cell.angle_alpha   90.00
_cell.angle_beta   90.00
_cell.angle_gamma   90.00
#
_symmetry.space_group_name_H-M   'P 1'
#
loop_
_entity.id
_entity.type
_entity.pdbx_description
1 polymer ?
#
loop_
_entity_poly.entity_id
_entity_poly.type
_entity_poly.pdbx_seq_one_letter_code
_entity_poly.pdbx_strand_id
1 'polypeptide(L)' 'MKCPYCNNDMIPGYVQNGRRLVWDTEKLDGAYLPFTEKGRFVTKGFFKNTEMESYLCENCNILLSLLEE' A
#
# COMPACT_ATOMS: atom_id res chain seq x y z
N MET A 1 0.11 14.14 0.39
CA MET A 1 0.04 14.01 1.87
C MET A 1 1.30 14.61 2.49
N LYS A 2 1.24 15.17 3.71
CA LYS A 2 2.43 15.60 4.47
C LYS A 2 2.84 14.51 5.46
N CYS A 3 4.14 14.25 5.59
CA CYS A 3 4.66 13.28 6.55
C CYS A 3 4.39 13.74 7.99
N PRO A 4 3.74 12.93 8.84
CA PRO A 4 3.44 13.33 10.22
C PRO A 4 4.68 13.44 11.12
N TYR A 5 5.83 12.93 10.68
CA TYR A 5 7.08 12.94 11.45
C TYR A 5 8.02 14.09 11.10
N CYS A 6 8.06 14.53 9.84
CA CYS A 6 9.00 15.58 9.39
C CYS A 6 8.33 16.69 8.57
N ASN A 7 7.01 16.64 8.38
CA ASN A 7 6.21 17.64 7.67
C ASN A 7 6.60 17.92 6.21
N ASN A 8 7.40 17.04 5.59
CA ASN A 8 7.72 17.13 4.16
C ASN A 8 6.60 16.55 3.30
N ASP A 9 6.56 16.93 2.03
CA ASP A 9 5.69 16.28 1.04
C ASP A 9 6.06 14.82 0.85
N MET A 10 5.04 13.98 0.69
CA MET A 10 5.19 12.55 0.46
C MET A 10 4.85 12.21 -0.99
N ILE A 11 5.56 11.22 -1.53
CA ILE A 11 5.41 10.75 -2.91
C ILE A 11 4.22 9.78 -2.97
N PRO A 12 3.19 10.05 -3.81
CA PRO A 12 2.08 9.14 -3.99
C PRO A 12 2.52 7.89 -4.77
N GLY A 13 1.95 6.75 -4.42
CA GLY A 13 2.18 5.48 -5.10
C GLY A 13 1.28 4.39 -4.55
N TYR A 14 1.65 3.14 -4.82
CA TYR A 14 0.82 1.99 -4.53
C TYR A 14 1.61 0.90 -3.82
N VAL A 15 1.14 0.47 -2.66
CA VAL A 15 1.53 -0.82 -2.08
C VAL A 15 0.80 -1.90 -2.83
N GLN A 16 1.53 -2.83 -3.41
CA GLN A 16 1.01 -3.83 -4.33
C GLN A 16 1.52 -5.20 -3.98
N ASN A 17 0.66 -6.19 -4.23
CA ASN A 17 0.92 -7.57 -3.87
C ASN A 17 1.13 -8.45 -5.13
N GLY A 18 2.38 -8.81 -5.39
CA GLY A 18 2.78 -9.88 -6.31
C GLY A 18 3.48 -11.01 -5.54
N ARG A 19 4.52 -11.66 -6.08
CA ARG A 19 5.32 -12.65 -5.30
C ARG A 19 5.93 -12.11 -4.00
N ARG A 20 6.05 -10.80 -3.89
CA ARG A 20 6.48 -10.04 -2.73
C ARG A 20 5.62 -8.78 -2.64
N LEU A 21 5.62 -8.16 -1.45
CA LEU A 21 5.10 -6.81 -1.29
C LEU A 21 6.05 -5.84 -1.99
N VAL A 22 5.52 -5.01 -2.88
CA VAL A 22 6.26 -3.98 -3.61
C VAL A 22 5.55 -2.66 -3.42
N TRP A 23 6.31 -1.58 -3.30
CA TRP A 23 5.81 -0.23 -3.45
C TRP A 23 6.33 0.34 -4.77
N ASP A 24 5.45 0.91 -5.58
CA ASP A 24 5.80 1.54 -6.85
C ASP A 24 4.87 2.71 -7.13
N THR A 25 5.32 3.68 -7.92
CA THR A 25 4.50 4.76 -8.45
C THR A 25 3.51 4.28 -9.53
N GLU A 26 3.73 3.10 -10.12
CA GLU A 26 2.88 2.48 -11.15
C GLU A 26 2.31 1.12 -10.74
N LYS A 27 1.28 0.61 -11.44
CA LYS A 27 0.57 -0.65 -11.11
C LYS A 27 1.20 -1.91 -11.75
N LEU A 28 1.18 -3.06 -11.06
CA LEU A 28 1.87 -4.35 -11.37
C LEU A 28 0.91 -5.58 -11.29
N ASP A 29 1.27 -6.78 -11.83
CA ASP A 29 0.37 -7.98 -11.99
C ASP A 29 0.70 -9.26 -11.11
N GLY A 30 -0.28 -9.94 -10.44
CA GLY A 30 -0.18 -11.01 -9.38
C GLY A 30 -1.41 -11.21 -8.41
N ALA A 31 -1.52 -12.29 -7.59
CA ALA A 31 -2.70 -12.59 -6.70
C ALA A 31 -2.47 -13.39 -5.37
N TYR A 32 -3.18 -13.08 -4.26
CA TYR A 32 -3.14 -13.77 -2.92
C TYR A 32 -4.44 -13.68 -2.07
N LEU A 33 -4.57 -14.52 -1.00
CA LEU A 33 -5.69 -14.59 -0.03
C LEU A 33 -5.21 -14.59 1.45
N PRO A 34 -5.96 -13.98 2.41
CA PRO A 34 -5.73 -14.09 3.86
C PRO A 34 -5.99 -15.49 4.43
N PHE A 35 -5.23 -15.91 5.45
CA PHE A 35 -5.29 -17.28 6.02
C PHE A 35 -5.70 -17.36 7.50
N THR A 36 -5.62 -16.28 8.28
CA THR A 36 -5.88 -16.29 9.74
C THR A 36 -7.21 -15.64 10.11
N GLU A 37 -7.76 -15.93 11.29
CA GLU A 37 -9.01 -15.33 11.81
C GLU A 37 -8.95 -13.81 11.99
N LYS A 38 -7.74 -13.27 12.21
CA LYS A 38 -7.47 -11.83 12.26
C LYS A 38 -7.12 -11.25 10.89
N GLY A 39 -6.95 -12.10 9.88
CA GLY A 39 -6.75 -11.69 8.50
C GLY A 39 -7.94 -10.86 8.04
N ARG A 40 -7.66 -9.72 7.42
CA ARG A 40 -8.65 -8.87 6.79
C ARG A 40 -8.18 -8.61 5.36
N PHE A 41 -9.12 -8.55 4.44
CA PHE A 41 -8.85 -7.85 3.20
C PHE A 41 -8.73 -6.38 3.53
N VAL A 42 -7.66 -5.76 3.04
CA VAL A 42 -7.44 -4.33 3.16
C VAL A 42 -8.03 -3.55 1.99
N THR A 43 -8.69 -4.26 1.06
CA THR A 43 -9.35 -3.74 -0.13
C THR A 43 -10.73 -4.41 -0.26
N LYS A 44 -11.68 -3.75 -0.91
CA LYS A 44 -13.06 -4.25 -1.06
C LYS A 44 -13.23 -5.40 -2.06
N GLY A 45 -12.28 -5.60 -2.97
CA GLY A 45 -12.35 -6.61 -4.04
C GLY A 45 -11.51 -7.86 -3.77
N PHE A 46 -11.97 -8.99 -4.31
CA PHE A 46 -11.12 -10.14 -4.61
C PHE A 46 -10.57 -10.03 -6.04
N PHE A 47 -9.42 -10.66 -6.29
CA PHE A 47 -8.74 -10.93 -7.58
C PHE A 47 -7.56 -10.02 -7.97
N LYS A 48 -6.75 -10.57 -8.89
CA LYS A 48 -5.39 -10.16 -9.29
C LYS A 48 -5.15 -8.64 -9.18
N ASN A 49 -4.14 -8.28 -8.39
CA ASN A 49 -3.63 -6.91 -8.17
C ASN A 49 -4.54 -6.06 -7.34
N THR A 50 -4.45 -6.26 -6.03
CA THR A 50 -4.94 -5.25 -5.11
C THR A 50 -3.79 -4.31 -4.81
N GLU A 51 -3.89 -3.11 -5.37
CA GLU A 51 -3.13 -1.95 -4.93
C GLU A 51 -3.81 -1.26 -3.74
N MET A 52 -3.00 -0.61 -2.91
CA MET A 52 -3.47 0.33 -1.91
C MET A 52 -2.74 1.65 -2.12
N GLU A 53 -3.50 2.72 -2.28
CA GLU A 53 -2.93 4.07 -2.35
C GLU A 53 -2.10 4.32 -1.08
N SER A 54 -0.90 4.82 -1.31
CA SER A 54 0.10 4.98 -0.27
C SER A 54 1.01 6.17 -0.58
N TYR A 55 1.69 6.64 0.44
CA TYR A 55 2.54 7.82 0.40
C TYR A 55 3.89 7.49 1.03
N LEU A 56 4.98 7.67 0.29
CA LEU A 56 6.35 7.47 0.76
C LEU A 56 6.95 8.80 1.22
N CYS A 57 7.46 8.84 2.46
CA CYS A 57 8.37 9.89 2.89
C CYS A 57 9.81 9.40 2.75
N GLU A 58 10.56 9.89 1.75
CA GLU A 58 11.96 9.50 1.54
C GLU A 58 12.86 9.89 2.72
N ASN A 59 12.58 11.04 3.36
CA ASN A 59 13.38 11.54 4.48
C ASN A 59 13.25 10.67 5.75
N CYS A 60 12.04 10.17 6.04
CA CYS A 60 11.80 9.34 7.22
C CYS A 60 11.87 7.84 6.91
N ASN A 61 11.91 7.46 5.63
CA ASN A 61 11.77 6.09 5.16
C ASN A 61 10.51 5.40 5.71
N ILE A 62 9.38 6.10 5.65
CA ILE A 62 8.07 5.63 6.14
C ILE A 62 7.08 5.62 4.98
N LEU A 63 6.29 4.54 4.93
CA LEU A 63 5.19 4.38 4.00
C LEU A 63 3.86 4.44 4.77
N LEU A 64 2.94 5.29 4.30
CA LEU A 64 1.63 5.47 4.90
C LEU A 64 0.54 5.20 3.88
N SER A 65 -0.42 4.36 4.24
CA SER A 65 -1.61 4.13 3.43
C SER A 65 -2.86 4.45 4.24
N LEU A 66 -3.85 5.03 3.57
CA LEU A 66 -5.16 5.26 4.15
C LEU A 66 -6.01 4.01 3.93
N LEU A 67 -6.83 3.66 4.91
CA LEU A 67 -7.78 2.56 4.76
C LEU A 67 -9.00 3.05 3.97
N GLU A 68 -9.46 2.24 3.02
CA GLU A 68 -10.72 2.49 2.33
C GLU A 68 -11.89 2.12 3.25
N GLU A 69 -12.83 3.06 3.48
CA GLU A 69 -14.13 2.82 4.14
C GLU A 69 -15.08 2.10 3.19
#